data_AF-K9PN39-F1
#
_entry.id   AF-K9PN39-F1
#
_cell.length_a   1.000
_cell.length_b   1.000
_cell.length_c   1.000
_cell.angle_alpha   90.00
_cell.angle_beta   90.00
_cell.angle_gamma   90.00
#
_symmetry.space_group_name_H-M   'P 1'
#
loop_
_entity.id
_entity.type
_entity.pdbx_description
1 polymer ?
#
loop_
_entity_poly.entity_id
_entity_poly.type
_entity_poly.pdbx_seq_one_letter_code
_entity_poly.pdbx_strand_id
1 'polypeptide(L)'
;MLIPSQRDSQRIRVEQSNSSHNGNNESEMIKNWALAIGINQYDFLQPLKYAKRDAQLMQNLLCNEAGFDRVFLFSDDSPDIGGESTRPYRANLRRCLRQIAENSFIEPEDNFWFFFSGHGIRHGDDDYLMPADGDPDDVENTAISIQYLTECLRRCGSDNVVLILDACHYQQKRSGEGIGRQIQQLARQTGVISILSCSPHEASAEIDVLQTGAFTHALLEGLGIQGQCATVKRLQQYLCFRVPEIVAHYKYPRQTPDITQPVTKSHLILIPKYATLEDIAKQQINTVPAEVKQNLELAEALKLGVKVAAVHTVMQTEKVLSELWVGSGDNLNHKTLFSLNAIASPHISETAIDYLSSERGVDYTHLRDLLASGNWREADRETLKLMLKVAARTQAGWLNIESINNFPEIDLCTIDQLWVKYSHGRFGFSVQKRIWESVGGDFDADYETWCQFGDRIGWRRHDNWLFYSDLNFSSTAPVGHFPAAGSVNLLTVWQGWAVGLFSCLVGFSALASRLGKSSL
;
A
#
# COMPACT_ATOMS: atom_id res chain seq x y z
N MET A 1 9.65 -33.68 -14.32
CA MET A 1 8.35 -33.10 -13.95
C MET A 1 8.61 -31.88 -13.09
N LEU A 2 8.30 -30.67 -13.60
CA LEU A 2 8.43 -29.38 -12.89
C LEU A 2 7.75 -29.38 -11.50
N ILE A 3 6.71 -30.20 -11.36
CA ILE A 3 5.90 -30.38 -10.18
C ILE A 3 5.92 -31.87 -9.83
N PRO A 4 6.11 -32.28 -8.54
CA PRO A 4 6.16 -33.69 -8.16
C PRO A 4 4.91 -34.45 -8.61
N SER A 5 5.11 -35.67 -9.13
CA SER A 5 3.99 -36.53 -9.51
C SER A 5 3.26 -37.05 -8.28
N GLN A 6 1.98 -37.43 -8.40
CA GLN A 6 1.20 -38.05 -7.31
C GLN A 6 1.94 -39.22 -6.62
N ARG A 7 2.80 -39.95 -7.35
CA ARG A 7 3.56 -41.08 -6.79
C ARG A 7 4.67 -40.65 -5.84
N ASP A 8 5.30 -39.50 -6.07
CA ASP A 8 6.38 -38.99 -5.22
C ASP A 8 5.81 -38.42 -3.91
N SER A 9 4.65 -37.75 -3.97
CA SER A 9 3.93 -37.25 -2.79
C SER A 9 3.35 -38.37 -1.93
N GLN A 10 2.86 -39.46 -2.55
CA GLN A 10 2.44 -40.67 -1.81
C GLN A 10 3.63 -41.38 -1.16
N ARG A 11 4.81 -41.40 -1.79
CA ARG A 11 6.01 -41.99 -1.19
C ARG A 11 6.48 -41.21 0.04
N ILE A 12 6.48 -39.88 -0.02
CA ILE A 12 6.82 -39.00 1.12
C ILE A 12 5.78 -39.14 2.25
N ARG A 13 4.48 -39.22 1.93
CA ARG A 13 3.42 -39.48 2.93
C ARG A 13 3.54 -40.86 3.59
N VAL A 14 3.95 -41.90 2.85
CA VAL A 14 4.12 -43.27 3.37
C VAL A 14 5.42 -43.42 4.18
N GLU A 15 6.48 -42.69 3.83
CA GLU A 15 7.73 -42.69 4.61
C GLU A 15 7.60 -41.87 5.91
N GLN A 16 6.79 -40.80 5.92
CA GLN A 16 6.48 -40.03 7.14
C GLN A 16 5.47 -40.75 8.06
N SER A 17 4.46 -41.45 7.52
CA SER A 17 3.47 -42.18 8.32
C SER A 17 4.02 -43.45 9.00
N ASN A 18 5.12 -44.00 8.50
CA ASN A 18 5.80 -45.15 9.11
C ASN A 18 6.83 -44.80 10.20
N SER A 19 7.06 -43.51 10.50
CA SER A 19 8.09 -43.09 11.48
C SER A 19 7.58 -42.42 12.76
N SER A 20 6.27 -42.20 12.93
CA SER A 20 5.78 -41.56 14.17
C SER A 20 4.33 -41.90 14.48
N HIS A 21 4.15 -42.96 15.27
CA HIS A 21 3.02 -43.09 16.19
C HIS A 21 3.22 -42.07 17.33
N ASN A 22 2.84 -40.82 17.09
CA ASN A 22 2.50 -39.90 18.17
C ASN A 22 1.51 -38.86 17.64
N GLY A 23 0.28 -38.94 18.11
CA GLY A 23 -0.80 -38.04 17.70
C GLY A 23 -0.53 -36.63 18.21
N ASN A 24 -0.05 -35.78 17.33
CA ASN A 24 -0.31 -34.35 17.34
C ASN A 24 -0.89 -34.01 15.97
N ASN A 25 -2.11 -33.47 15.94
CA ASN A 25 -2.64 -32.80 14.76
C ASN A 25 -1.71 -31.63 14.44
N GLU A 26 -0.74 -31.84 13.56
CA GLU A 26 -0.19 -30.75 12.77
C GLU A 26 -1.35 -30.23 11.93
N SER A 27 -1.91 -29.08 12.31
CA SER A 27 -2.76 -28.30 11.42
C SER A 27 -2.00 -28.11 10.11
N GLU A 28 -2.51 -28.63 8.99
CA GLU A 28 -1.90 -28.43 7.66
C GLU A 28 -1.72 -26.91 7.46
N MET A 29 -0.47 -26.45 7.48
CA MET A 29 -0.13 -25.04 7.33
C MET A 29 -0.46 -24.59 5.91
N ILE A 30 -1.15 -23.44 5.78
CA ILE A 30 -1.42 -22.77 4.50
C ILE A 30 -0.10 -22.56 3.75
N LYS A 31 -0.02 -23.01 2.49
CA LYS A 31 1.19 -22.88 1.67
C LYS A 31 1.07 -21.73 0.69
N ASN A 32 2.22 -21.14 0.39
CA ASN A 32 2.36 -20.00 -0.52
C ASN A 32 3.21 -20.41 -1.72
N TRP A 33 2.59 -20.39 -2.90
CA TRP A 33 3.18 -20.79 -4.17
C TRP A 33 3.29 -19.59 -5.10
N ALA A 34 4.33 -19.54 -5.93
CA ALA A 34 4.42 -18.54 -6.98
C ALA A 34 5.10 -19.02 -8.26
N LEU A 35 4.74 -18.41 -9.38
CA LEU A 35 5.42 -18.46 -10.66
C LEU A 35 5.85 -17.04 -11.05
N ALA A 36 7.16 -16.81 -11.10
CA ALA A 36 7.76 -15.54 -11.52
C ALA A 36 8.40 -15.71 -12.90
N ILE A 37 8.02 -14.84 -13.85
CA ILE A 37 8.48 -14.87 -15.23
C ILE A 37 9.07 -13.51 -15.59
N GLY A 38 10.28 -13.50 -16.15
CA GLY A 38 10.95 -12.27 -16.58
C GLY A 38 11.71 -12.48 -17.89
N ILE A 39 11.36 -11.72 -18.93
CA ILE A 39 11.88 -11.94 -20.29
C ILE A 39 12.55 -10.67 -20.80
N ASN A 40 13.87 -10.72 -21.00
CA ASN A 40 14.61 -9.66 -21.68
C ASN A 40 14.81 -9.97 -23.16
N GLN A 41 15.11 -11.23 -23.50
CA GLN A 41 15.51 -11.61 -24.84
C GLN A 41 14.31 -12.21 -25.59
N TYR A 42 14.03 -11.62 -26.76
CA TYR A 42 12.93 -12.01 -27.63
C TYR A 42 13.47 -12.30 -29.03
N ASP A 43 12.93 -13.34 -29.68
CA ASP A 43 13.33 -13.75 -31.02
C ASP A 43 12.78 -12.78 -32.10
N PHE A 44 11.58 -12.24 -31.89
CA PHE A 44 10.86 -11.41 -32.86
C PHE A 44 10.47 -10.00 -32.34
N LEU A 45 10.78 -9.69 -31.08
CA LEU A 45 10.46 -8.40 -30.45
C LEU A 45 11.73 -7.68 -29.98
N GLN A 46 11.61 -6.38 -29.69
CA GLN A 46 12.72 -5.63 -29.12
C GLN A 46 13.06 -6.14 -27.71
N PRO A 47 14.35 -6.31 -27.37
CA PRO A 47 14.73 -6.79 -26.05
C PRO A 47 14.43 -5.75 -24.96
N LEU A 48 14.11 -6.25 -23.77
CA LEU A 48 14.00 -5.46 -22.54
C LEU A 48 15.31 -5.55 -21.75
N LYS A 49 15.50 -4.65 -20.78
CA LYS A 49 16.74 -4.57 -19.99
C LYS A 49 16.62 -5.26 -18.64
N TYR A 50 15.50 -5.11 -17.96
CA TYR A 50 15.37 -5.41 -16.54
C TYR A 50 14.28 -6.40 -16.19
N ALA A 51 13.42 -6.81 -17.12
CA ALA A 51 12.34 -7.77 -16.86
C ALA A 51 12.80 -9.11 -16.24
N LYS A 52 13.93 -9.65 -16.71
CA LYS A 52 14.58 -10.81 -16.07
C LYS A 52 14.95 -10.53 -14.61
N ARG A 53 15.54 -9.36 -14.35
CA ARG A 53 16.00 -8.96 -13.01
C ARG A 53 14.82 -8.70 -12.09
N ASP A 54 13.74 -8.11 -12.60
CA ASP A 54 12.48 -7.91 -11.89
C ASP A 54 11.94 -9.24 -11.36
N ALA A 55 11.86 -10.29 -12.20
CA ALA A 55 11.43 -11.62 -11.77
C ALA A 55 12.37 -12.28 -10.74
N GLN A 56 13.69 -12.07 -10.86
CA GLN A 56 14.67 -12.56 -9.88
C GLN A 56 14.53 -11.87 -8.52
N LEU A 57 14.33 -10.54 -8.51
CA LEU A 57 14.10 -9.79 -7.28
C LEU A 57 12.77 -10.18 -6.63
N MET A 58 11.72 -10.38 -7.42
CA MET A 58 10.44 -10.88 -6.93
C MET A 58 10.58 -12.27 -6.30
N GLN A 59 11.29 -13.20 -6.96
CA GLN A 59 11.58 -14.51 -6.38
C GLN A 59 12.32 -14.38 -5.04
N ASN A 60 13.35 -13.54 -4.98
CA ASN A 60 14.12 -13.35 -3.76
C ASN A 60 13.28 -12.78 -2.62
N LEU A 61 12.42 -11.80 -2.88
CA LEU A 61 11.50 -11.26 -1.87
C LEU A 61 10.52 -12.32 -1.41
N LEU A 62 9.91 -13.07 -2.33
CA LEU A 62 8.91 -14.08 -1.99
C LEU A 62 9.52 -15.21 -1.14
N CYS A 63 10.70 -15.73 -1.51
CA CYS A 63 11.37 -16.79 -0.76
C CYS A 63 11.91 -16.31 0.59
N ASN A 64 12.64 -15.19 0.62
CA ASN A 64 13.44 -14.82 1.79
C ASN A 64 12.69 -13.91 2.76
N GLU A 65 11.72 -13.14 2.27
CA GLU A 65 10.99 -12.18 3.09
C GLU A 65 9.55 -12.59 3.31
N ALA A 66 8.80 -12.96 2.27
CA ALA A 66 7.38 -13.27 2.38
C ALA A 66 7.10 -14.70 2.91
N GLY A 67 8.10 -15.58 2.88
CA GLY A 67 7.98 -16.96 3.36
C GLY A 67 7.22 -17.88 2.40
N PHE A 68 7.42 -17.71 1.10
CA PHE A 68 6.82 -18.60 0.10
C PHE A 68 7.50 -19.97 0.10
N ASP A 69 6.69 -21.03 0.17
CA ASP A 69 7.14 -22.43 0.18
C ASP A 69 7.81 -22.83 -1.13
N ARG A 70 7.29 -22.31 -2.26
CA ARG A 70 7.88 -22.57 -3.57
C ARG A 70 7.63 -21.45 -4.55
N VAL A 71 8.71 -20.99 -5.18
CA VAL A 71 8.68 -19.98 -6.25
C VAL A 71 9.39 -20.51 -7.49
N PHE A 72 8.63 -20.76 -8.56
CA PHE A 72 9.16 -21.17 -9.85
C PHE A 72 9.64 -19.94 -10.63
N LEU A 73 10.88 -19.96 -11.15
CA LEU A 73 11.45 -18.86 -11.93
C LEU A 73 11.67 -19.28 -13.39
N PHE A 74 11.03 -18.55 -14.30
CA PHE A 74 11.22 -18.68 -15.74
C PHE A 74 11.84 -17.38 -16.26
N SER A 75 13.07 -17.46 -16.75
CA SER A 75 13.72 -16.28 -17.32
C SER A 75 14.69 -16.65 -18.43
N ASP A 76 15.21 -15.61 -19.07
CA ASP A 76 16.54 -15.52 -19.68
C ASP A 76 17.33 -16.81 -19.63
N ASP A 77 17.90 -17.06 -18.47
CA ASP A 77 18.89 -18.09 -18.19
C ASP A 77 18.59 -18.82 -16.87
N SER A 78 17.31 -18.88 -16.46
CA SER A 78 16.96 -19.65 -15.27
C SER A 78 17.30 -21.14 -15.43
N PRO A 79 17.68 -21.82 -14.34
CA PRO A 79 18.06 -23.22 -14.41
C PRO A 79 16.84 -24.11 -14.68
N ASP A 80 17.07 -25.21 -15.41
CA ASP A 80 16.07 -26.25 -15.62
C ASP A 80 15.59 -26.82 -14.28
N ILE A 81 14.31 -27.16 -14.21
CA ILE A 81 13.68 -27.73 -13.01
C ILE A 81 13.22 -29.14 -13.34
N GLY A 82 13.73 -30.13 -12.63
CA GLY A 82 13.35 -31.54 -12.84
C GLY A 82 13.65 -32.04 -14.27
N GLY A 83 14.73 -31.55 -14.87
CA GLY A 83 15.15 -31.85 -16.25
C GLY A 83 14.33 -31.18 -17.34
N GLU A 84 13.44 -30.26 -16.97
CA GLU A 84 12.57 -29.54 -17.89
C GLU A 84 13.02 -28.07 -18.00
N SER A 85 13.12 -27.58 -19.23
CA SER A 85 13.56 -26.21 -19.47
C SER A 85 12.57 -25.17 -18.93
N THR A 86 13.13 -24.14 -18.31
CA THR A 86 12.45 -22.96 -17.77
C THR A 86 12.62 -21.71 -18.64
N ARG A 87 13.25 -21.85 -19.81
CA ARG A 87 13.28 -20.77 -20.80
C ARG A 87 11.85 -20.37 -21.15
N PRO A 88 11.51 -19.08 -21.17
CA PRO A 88 10.12 -18.60 -21.25
C PRO A 88 9.57 -18.66 -22.68
N TYR A 89 9.80 -19.78 -23.37
CA TYR A 89 9.16 -20.11 -24.63
C TYR A 89 7.74 -20.61 -24.42
N ARG A 90 6.89 -20.38 -25.43
CA ARG A 90 5.46 -20.68 -25.37
C ARG A 90 5.19 -22.11 -24.94
N ALA A 91 5.93 -23.08 -25.51
CA ALA A 91 5.76 -24.49 -25.17
C ALA A 91 6.04 -24.78 -23.69
N ASN A 92 7.10 -24.17 -23.12
CA ASN A 92 7.47 -24.34 -21.72
C ASN A 92 6.46 -23.68 -20.78
N LEU A 93 6.05 -22.44 -21.10
CA LEU A 93 5.05 -21.72 -20.32
C LEU A 93 3.69 -22.44 -20.32
N ARG A 94 3.20 -22.88 -21.49
CA ARG A 94 1.94 -23.66 -21.58
C ARG A 94 2.03 -24.99 -20.83
N ARG A 95 3.18 -25.66 -20.86
CA ARG A 95 3.39 -26.90 -20.12
C ARG A 95 3.32 -26.66 -18.61
N CYS A 96 4.02 -25.63 -18.12
CA CYS A 96 3.98 -25.24 -16.71
C CYS A 96 2.56 -24.84 -16.26
N LEU A 97 1.90 -23.94 -16.99
CA LEU A 97 0.53 -23.49 -16.69
C LEU A 97 -0.47 -24.64 -16.66
N ARG A 98 -0.36 -25.59 -17.59
CA ARG A 98 -1.20 -26.79 -17.59
C ARG A 98 -0.95 -27.67 -16.38
N GLN A 99 0.32 -27.90 -16.02
CA GLN A 99 0.66 -28.67 -14.83
C GLN A 99 0.15 -27.99 -13.56
N ILE A 100 0.16 -26.64 -13.49
CA ILE A 100 -0.48 -25.88 -12.41
C ILE A 100 -2.00 -26.07 -12.46
N ALA A 101 -2.66 -25.99 -13.61
CA ALA A 101 -4.11 -26.13 -13.71
C ALA A 101 -4.65 -27.55 -13.47
N GLU A 102 -3.79 -28.57 -13.60
CA GLU A 102 -4.13 -29.99 -13.45
C GLU A 102 -3.60 -30.57 -12.13
N ASN A 103 -3.03 -29.73 -11.27
CA ASN A 103 -2.43 -30.19 -10.05
C ASN A 103 -3.46 -30.58 -8.98
N SER A 104 -3.02 -31.42 -8.04
CA SER A 104 -3.82 -31.86 -6.88
C SER A 104 -3.08 -31.62 -5.55
N PHE A 105 -2.17 -30.65 -5.49
CA PHE A 105 -1.36 -30.37 -4.29
C PHE A 105 -1.53 -28.94 -3.77
N ILE A 106 -2.12 -28.04 -4.55
CA ILE A 106 -2.57 -26.72 -4.09
C ILE A 106 -4.00 -26.89 -3.58
N GLU A 107 -4.18 -26.63 -2.30
CA GLU A 107 -5.49 -26.69 -1.64
C GLU A 107 -6.23 -25.34 -1.74
N PRO A 108 -7.56 -25.28 -1.53
CA PRO A 108 -8.34 -24.03 -1.61
C PRO A 108 -7.80 -22.89 -0.74
N GLU A 109 -7.26 -23.21 0.42
CA GLU A 109 -6.73 -22.24 1.39
C GLU A 109 -5.34 -21.73 1.03
N ASP A 110 -4.59 -22.44 0.18
CA ASP A 110 -3.24 -22.04 -0.27
C ASP A 110 -3.29 -20.72 -1.05
N ASN A 111 -2.16 -20.02 -1.14
CA ASN A 111 -2.02 -18.82 -1.97
C ASN A 111 -1.22 -19.14 -3.24
N PHE A 112 -1.67 -18.63 -4.39
CA PHE A 112 -0.92 -18.74 -5.64
C PHE A 112 -0.68 -17.37 -6.29
N TRP A 113 0.58 -17.02 -6.51
CA TRP A 113 0.98 -15.77 -7.14
C TRP A 113 1.57 -16.00 -8.52
N PHE A 114 1.06 -15.29 -9.51
CA PHE A 114 1.64 -15.24 -10.85
C PHE A 114 2.24 -13.85 -11.08
N PHE A 115 3.54 -13.77 -11.29
CA PHE A 115 4.24 -12.54 -11.63
C PHE A 115 4.84 -12.64 -13.03
N PHE A 116 4.59 -11.66 -13.88
CA PHE A 116 5.19 -11.56 -15.21
C PHE A 116 5.73 -10.16 -15.46
N SER A 117 6.99 -10.07 -15.88
CA SER A 117 7.60 -8.87 -16.45
C SER A 117 8.06 -9.16 -17.88
N GLY A 118 7.60 -8.37 -18.84
CA GLY A 118 7.84 -8.62 -20.27
C GLY A 118 6.92 -7.84 -21.23
N HIS A 119 6.88 -8.24 -22.50
CA HIS A 119 5.97 -7.67 -23.49
C HIS A 119 4.56 -8.25 -23.38
N GLY A 120 3.57 -7.37 -23.48
CA GLY A 120 2.18 -7.69 -23.72
C GLY A 120 1.69 -7.10 -25.04
N ILE A 121 0.73 -7.77 -25.67
CA ILE A 121 0.12 -7.28 -26.91
C ILE A 121 -1.39 -7.48 -26.88
N ARG A 122 -2.12 -6.52 -27.45
CA ARG A 122 -3.55 -6.64 -27.70
C ARG A 122 -3.75 -6.99 -29.17
N HIS A 123 -4.47 -8.07 -29.45
CA HIS A 123 -4.80 -8.51 -30.80
C HIS A 123 -6.30 -8.79 -30.88
N GLY A 124 -7.00 -8.06 -31.76
CA GLY A 124 -8.46 -8.03 -31.74
C GLY A 124 -8.98 -7.46 -30.41
N ASP A 125 -9.85 -8.20 -29.73
CA ASP A 125 -10.39 -7.84 -28.42
C ASP A 125 -9.65 -8.47 -27.23
N ASP A 126 -8.67 -9.32 -27.51
CA ASP A 126 -7.99 -10.15 -26.54
C ASP A 126 -6.59 -9.60 -26.19
N ASP A 127 -6.24 -9.73 -24.92
CA ASP A 127 -4.93 -9.39 -24.37
C ASP A 127 -4.07 -10.67 -24.30
N TYR A 128 -2.78 -10.53 -24.62
CA TYR A 128 -1.81 -11.62 -24.65
C TYR A 128 -0.51 -11.22 -23.97
N LEU A 129 0.13 -12.20 -23.31
CA LEU A 129 1.53 -12.12 -22.89
C LEU A 129 2.40 -12.70 -23.99
N MET A 130 3.52 -12.04 -24.32
CA MET A 130 4.46 -12.51 -25.33
C MET A 130 5.56 -13.38 -24.67
N PRO A 131 5.66 -14.66 -25.02
CA PRO A 131 6.83 -15.50 -24.72
C PRO A 131 8.07 -15.03 -25.48
N ALA A 132 9.25 -15.55 -25.14
CA ALA A 132 10.50 -15.19 -25.82
C ALA A 132 10.48 -15.54 -27.33
N ASP A 133 9.77 -16.60 -27.73
CA ASP A 133 9.54 -17.04 -29.11
C ASP A 133 8.23 -16.49 -29.71
N GLY A 134 7.61 -15.49 -29.07
CA GLY A 134 6.34 -14.89 -29.53
C GLY A 134 6.54 -14.01 -30.77
N ASP A 135 5.78 -14.28 -31.82
CA ASP A 135 5.79 -13.55 -33.09
C ASP A 135 4.64 -12.53 -33.12
N PRO A 136 4.91 -11.20 -33.22
CA PRO A 136 3.87 -10.19 -33.31
C PRO A 136 3.02 -10.27 -34.59
N ASP A 137 3.47 -10.99 -35.62
CA ASP A 137 2.72 -11.22 -36.86
C ASP A 137 1.82 -12.48 -36.79
N ASP A 138 2.00 -13.34 -35.78
CA ASP A 138 1.17 -14.54 -35.52
C ASP A 138 0.83 -14.68 -34.02
N VAL A 139 0.18 -13.65 -33.47
CA VAL A 139 -0.10 -13.52 -32.03
C VAL A 139 -0.92 -14.69 -31.49
N GLU A 140 -1.99 -15.09 -32.17
CA GLU A 140 -2.93 -16.12 -31.69
C GLU A 140 -2.23 -17.48 -31.47
N ASN A 141 -1.27 -17.83 -32.33
CA ASN A 141 -0.58 -19.12 -32.27
C ASN A 141 0.73 -19.10 -31.50
N THR A 142 1.36 -17.94 -31.31
CA THR A 142 2.68 -17.82 -30.67
C THR A 142 2.65 -17.16 -29.29
N ALA A 143 1.61 -16.38 -28.97
CA ALA A 143 1.46 -15.76 -27.66
C ALA A 143 0.68 -16.62 -26.65
N ILE A 144 0.55 -16.12 -25.42
CA ILE A 144 -0.27 -16.69 -24.34
C ILE A 144 -1.45 -15.74 -24.06
N SER A 145 -2.66 -16.16 -24.44
CA SER A 145 -3.88 -15.40 -24.13
C SER A 145 -4.08 -15.25 -22.62
N ILE A 146 -4.46 -14.04 -22.18
CA ILE A 146 -4.86 -13.76 -20.79
C ILE A 146 -6.05 -14.61 -20.37
N GLN A 147 -6.98 -14.92 -21.28
CA GLN A 147 -8.10 -15.81 -21.00
C GLN A 147 -7.60 -17.22 -20.63
N TYR A 148 -6.69 -17.79 -21.43
CA TYR A 148 -6.10 -19.09 -21.16
C TYR A 148 -5.33 -19.10 -19.83
N LEU A 149 -4.53 -18.06 -19.57
CA LEU A 149 -3.81 -17.90 -18.31
C LEU A 149 -4.77 -17.88 -17.12
N THR A 150 -5.78 -17.00 -17.16
CA THR A 150 -6.74 -16.84 -16.07
C THR A 150 -7.54 -18.12 -15.82
N GLU A 151 -7.88 -18.86 -16.87
CA GLU A 151 -8.53 -20.18 -16.73
C GLU A 151 -7.62 -21.21 -16.06
N CYS A 152 -6.33 -21.24 -16.41
CA CYS A 152 -5.36 -22.11 -15.75
C CYS A 152 -5.21 -21.75 -14.26
N LEU A 153 -5.10 -20.46 -13.95
CA LEU A 153 -4.98 -19.98 -12.57
C LEU A 153 -6.24 -20.30 -11.75
N ARG A 154 -7.45 -20.13 -12.31
CA ARG A 154 -8.70 -20.52 -11.64
C ARG A 154 -8.78 -22.01 -11.33
N ARG A 155 -8.19 -22.84 -12.18
CA ARG A 155 -8.16 -24.30 -12.03
C ARG A 155 -7.01 -24.79 -11.16
N CYS A 156 -6.16 -23.89 -10.64
CA CYS A 156 -4.97 -24.31 -9.89
C CYS A 156 -5.28 -24.91 -8.52
N GLY A 157 -6.51 -24.75 -8.01
CA GLY A 157 -6.97 -25.31 -6.73
C GLY A 157 -7.15 -24.26 -5.63
N SER A 158 -6.43 -23.14 -5.69
CA SER A 158 -6.45 -22.06 -4.68
C SER A 158 -7.58 -21.05 -4.91
N ASP A 159 -8.23 -20.62 -3.82
CA ASP A 159 -9.17 -19.50 -3.82
C ASP A 159 -8.45 -18.13 -3.77
N ASN A 160 -7.17 -18.11 -3.39
CA ASN A 160 -6.36 -16.92 -3.16
C ASN A 160 -5.29 -16.72 -4.26
N VAL A 161 -5.77 -16.42 -5.46
CA VAL A 161 -4.92 -16.16 -6.64
C VAL A 161 -4.64 -14.67 -6.81
N VAL A 162 -3.35 -14.32 -6.92
CA VAL A 162 -2.87 -12.97 -7.25
C VAL A 162 -2.13 -12.99 -8.59
N LEU A 163 -2.59 -12.18 -9.54
CA LEU A 163 -2.01 -11.97 -10.86
C LEU A 163 -1.33 -10.60 -10.89
N ILE A 164 -0.02 -10.56 -11.09
CA ILE A 164 0.79 -9.33 -11.16
C ILE A 164 1.44 -9.25 -12.54
N LEU A 165 1.16 -8.19 -13.28
CA LEU A 165 1.67 -7.99 -14.64
C LEU A 165 2.41 -6.65 -14.73
N ASP A 166 3.74 -6.72 -14.89
CA ASP A 166 4.61 -5.62 -15.31
C ASP A 166 4.87 -5.72 -16.81
N ALA A 167 3.82 -5.52 -17.60
CA ALA A 167 3.84 -5.75 -19.03
C ALA A 167 3.54 -4.49 -19.83
N CYS A 168 4.45 -4.17 -20.77
CA CYS A 168 4.37 -3.01 -21.64
C CYS A 168 3.63 -3.30 -22.94
N HIS A 169 3.11 -2.24 -23.55
CA HIS A 169 2.53 -2.26 -24.90
C HIS A 169 3.62 -2.47 -25.95
N TYR A 170 3.55 -3.57 -26.70
CA TYR A 170 4.27 -3.62 -27.98
C TYR A 170 3.70 -2.56 -28.94
N GLN A 171 4.56 -1.66 -29.43
CA GLN A 171 4.18 -0.51 -30.26
C GLN A 171 3.67 -0.94 -31.65
N GLN A 172 2.38 -1.23 -31.79
CA GLN A 172 1.69 -0.96 -33.05
C GLN A 172 1.12 0.46 -33.00
N LYS A 173 1.70 1.36 -33.80
CA LYS A 173 1.32 2.78 -34.00
C LYS A 173 -0.14 3.01 -34.48
N ARG A 174 -1.06 2.05 -34.35
CA ARG A 174 -2.39 2.11 -34.95
C ARG A 174 -3.58 1.86 -34.02
N SER A 175 -3.42 1.24 -32.85
CA SER A 175 -4.57 0.86 -32.00
C SER A 175 -4.77 1.69 -30.72
N GLY A 176 -3.80 2.48 -30.26
CA GLY A 176 -3.97 3.47 -29.17
C GLY A 176 -4.34 2.92 -27.77
N GLU A 177 -4.68 1.65 -27.66
CA GLU A 177 -5.00 0.93 -26.42
C GLU A 177 -4.05 -0.26 -26.31
N GLY A 178 -3.50 -0.50 -25.13
CA GLY A 178 -2.81 -1.76 -24.88
C GLY A 178 -3.52 -2.65 -23.87
N ILE A 179 -2.78 -3.60 -23.32
CA ILE A 179 -3.37 -4.65 -22.47
C ILE A 179 -3.90 -4.07 -21.16
N GLY A 180 -5.03 -4.58 -20.67
CA GLY A 180 -5.56 -4.21 -19.36
C GLY A 180 -7.08 -4.26 -19.28
N ARG A 181 -7.81 -3.82 -20.32
CA ARG A 181 -9.29 -3.81 -20.28
C ARG A 181 -9.88 -5.21 -20.10
N GLN A 182 -9.36 -6.19 -20.85
CA GLN A 182 -9.83 -7.57 -20.71
C GLN A 182 -9.47 -8.12 -19.32
N ILE A 183 -8.26 -7.83 -18.85
CA ILE A 183 -7.79 -8.30 -17.53
C ILE A 183 -8.68 -7.74 -16.41
N GLN A 184 -9.05 -6.46 -16.46
CA GLN A 184 -9.97 -5.83 -15.51
C GLN A 184 -11.34 -6.52 -15.52
N GLN A 185 -11.87 -6.83 -16.70
CA GLN A 185 -13.15 -7.53 -16.82
C GLN A 185 -13.07 -8.95 -16.26
N LEU A 186 -12.02 -9.70 -16.58
CA LEU A 186 -11.81 -11.06 -16.11
C LEU A 186 -11.59 -11.10 -14.59
N ALA A 187 -10.82 -10.17 -14.02
CA ALA A 187 -10.59 -10.08 -12.58
C ALA A 187 -11.91 -9.93 -11.80
N ARG A 188 -12.84 -9.09 -12.29
CA ARG A 188 -14.17 -8.90 -11.69
C ARG A 188 -15.05 -10.15 -11.77
N GLN A 189 -14.86 -10.98 -12.78
CA GLN A 189 -15.68 -12.18 -13.01
C GLN A 189 -15.11 -13.45 -12.35
N THR A 190 -13.79 -13.51 -12.15
CA THR A 190 -13.09 -14.76 -11.80
C THR A 190 -12.63 -14.80 -10.35
N GLY A 191 -12.69 -13.68 -9.62
CA GLY A 191 -12.24 -13.62 -8.24
C GLY A 191 -10.72 -13.52 -8.08
N VAL A 192 -9.96 -13.46 -9.19
CA VAL A 192 -8.51 -13.25 -9.19
C VAL A 192 -8.22 -11.79 -8.85
N ILE A 193 -7.27 -11.55 -7.93
CA ILE A 193 -6.75 -10.21 -7.66
C ILE A 193 -5.74 -9.88 -8.75
N SER A 194 -6.00 -8.86 -9.55
CA SER A 194 -5.11 -8.45 -10.63
C SER A 194 -4.45 -7.11 -10.31
N ILE A 195 -3.12 -7.07 -10.40
CA ILE A 195 -2.27 -5.90 -10.17
C ILE A 195 -1.49 -5.62 -11.46
N LEU A 196 -1.79 -4.51 -12.11
CA LEU A 196 -1.21 -4.09 -13.39
C LEU A 196 -0.28 -2.91 -13.18
N SER A 197 0.85 -2.92 -13.89
CA SER A 197 1.88 -1.88 -13.77
C SER A 197 1.44 -0.49 -14.19
N CYS A 198 0.46 -0.41 -15.10
CA CYS A 198 -0.02 0.85 -15.66
C CYS A 198 -1.48 0.74 -16.12
N SER A 199 -2.12 1.89 -16.32
CA SER A 199 -3.45 1.96 -16.92
C SER A 199 -3.39 1.58 -18.41
N PRO A 200 -4.50 1.14 -19.04
CA PRO A 200 -4.50 0.64 -20.44
C PRO A 200 -4.03 1.63 -21.53
N HIS A 201 -3.81 2.90 -21.16
CA HIS A 201 -3.39 3.99 -22.05
C HIS A 201 -2.01 4.55 -21.68
N GLU A 202 -1.31 3.93 -20.73
CA GLU A 202 0.01 4.33 -20.23
C GLU A 202 1.01 3.18 -20.44
N ALA A 203 2.31 3.46 -20.37
CA ALA A 203 3.36 2.45 -20.52
C ALA A 203 4.11 2.22 -19.20
N SER A 204 4.67 1.02 -19.01
CA SER A 204 5.58 0.73 -17.90
C SER A 204 7.00 1.20 -18.23
N ALA A 205 7.66 1.86 -17.27
CA ALA A 205 8.99 2.42 -17.45
C ALA A 205 10.11 1.49 -16.96
N GLU A 206 11.13 1.25 -17.79
CA GLU A 206 12.42 0.66 -17.39
C GLU A 206 13.42 1.77 -17.04
N ILE A 207 13.84 1.86 -15.78
CA ILE A 207 14.66 2.96 -15.27
C ILE A 207 16.10 2.49 -15.06
N ASP A 208 17.02 2.99 -15.89
CA ASP A 208 18.43 2.55 -15.89
C ASP A 208 19.15 2.76 -14.56
N VAL A 209 18.82 3.85 -13.83
CA VAL A 209 19.41 4.13 -12.51
C VAL A 209 18.97 3.11 -11.45
N LEU A 210 17.72 2.64 -11.53
CA LEU A 210 17.17 1.64 -10.60
C LEU A 210 17.54 0.21 -11.01
N GLN A 211 17.83 -0.01 -12.30
CA GLN A 211 18.01 -1.32 -12.91
C GLN A 211 16.80 -2.25 -12.72
N THR A 212 15.60 -1.68 -12.73
CA THR A 212 14.32 -2.37 -12.57
C THR A 212 13.22 -1.61 -13.33
N GLY A 213 12.07 -2.26 -13.55
CA GLY A 213 10.83 -1.54 -13.85
C GLY A 213 10.43 -0.59 -12.71
N ALA A 214 9.83 0.56 -13.02
CA ALA A 214 9.35 1.51 -12.01
C ALA A 214 8.28 0.89 -11.10
N PHE A 215 7.37 0.11 -11.71
CA PHE A 215 6.35 -0.65 -10.99
C PHE A 215 6.97 -1.74 -10.13
N THR A 216 7.82 -2.61 -10.69
CA THR A 216 8.47 -3.66 -9.90
C THR A 216 9.27 -3.08 -8.74
N HIS A 217 9.96 -1.96 -8.93
CA HIS A 217 10.66 -1.27 -7.84
C HIS A 217 9.73 -0.92 -6.67
N ALA A 218 8.62 -0.23 -6.97
CA ALA A 218 7.62 0.15 -5.98
C ALA A 218 6.96 -1.08 -5.34
N LEU A 219 6.71 -2.13 -6.11
CA LEU A 219 6.12 -3.39 -5.63
C LEU A 219 7.03 -4.07 -4.60
N LEU A 220 8.33 -4.15 -4.88
CA LEU A 220 9.31 -4.72 -3.96
C LEU A 220 9.43 -3.88 -2.67
N GLU A 221 9.47 -2.55 -2.78
CA GLU A 221 9.47 -1.67 -1.60
C GLU A 221 8.18 -1.86 -0.78
N GLY A 222 7.03 -1.89 -1.44
CA GLY A 222 5.71 -2.03 -0.84
C GLY A 222 5.53 -3.33 -0.07
N LEU A 223 5.89 -4.45 -0.69
CA LEU A 223 5.82 -5.80 -0.09
C LEU A 223 6.95 -6.09 0.88
N GLY A 224 8.06 -5.35 0.82
CA GLY A 224 9.24 -5.53 1.66
C GLY A 224 9.19 -4.76 2.98
N ILE A 225 10.32 -4.71 3.67
CA ILE A 225 10.47 -4.04 4.98
C ILE A 225 10.18 -2.52 4.97
N GLN A 226 10.23 -1.89 3.79
CA GLN A 226 10.07 -0.44 3.64
C GLN A 226 8.60 -0.02 3.65
N GLY A 227 7.75 -0.68 2.85
CA GLY A 227 6.32 -0.40 2.79
C GLY A 227 5.49 -1.27 3.74
N GLN A 228 5.96 -2.48 4.06
CA GLN A 228 5.29 -3.45 4.93
C GLN A 228 3.81 -3.67 4.60
N CYS A 229 3.44 -3.60 3.32
CA CYS A 229 2.04 -3.68 2.89
C CYS A 229 1.51 -5.09 3.11
N ALA A 230 0.75 -5.27 4.18
CA ALA A 230 0.25 -6.58 4.57
C ALA A 230 -0.98 -7.03 3.78
N THR A 231 -1.77 -6.09 3.23
CA THR A 231 -3.05 -6.38 2.58
C THR A 231 -3.11 -5.83 1.17
N VAL A 232 -4.04 -6.32 0.34
CA VAL A 232 -4.24 -5.80 -1.03
C VAL A 232 -4.53 -4.31 -1.01
N LYS A 233 -5.40 -3.83 -0.11
CA LYS A 233 -5.70 -2.40 0.03
C LYS A 233 -4.46 -1.57 0.34
N ARG A 234 -3.65 -2.00 1.33
CA ARG A 234 -2.41 -1.29 1.69
C ARG A 234 -1.43 -1.26 0.53
N LEU A 235 -1.29 -2.37 -0.19
CA LEU A 235 -0.44 -2.43 -1.37
C LEU A 235 -0.94 -1.55 -2.51
N GLN A 236 -2.26 -1.53 -2.75
CA GLN A 236 -2.87 -0.66 -3.74
C GLN A 236 -2.62 0.82 -3.43
N GLN A 237 -2.89 1.21 -2.20
CA GLN A 237 -2.61 2.55 -1.71
C GLN A 237 -1.11 2.89 -1.80
N TYR A 238 -0.20 1.94 -1.62
CA TYR A 238 1.22 2.21 -1.80
C TYR A 238 1.59 2.42 -3.28
N LEU A 239 1.16 1.50 -4.16
CA LEU A 239 1.53 1.48 -5.57
C LEU A 239 0.97 2.66 -6.35
N CYS A 240 -0.31 3.02 -6.15
CA CYS A 240 -0.97 4.12 -6.86
C CYS A 240 -0.29 5.49 -6.64
N PHE A 241 0.62 5.58 -5.66
CA PHE A 241 1.37 6.79 -5.37
C PHE A 241 2.86 6.64 -5.66
N ARG A 242 3.46 5.52 -5.23
CA ARG A 242 4.90 5.31 -5.35
C ARG A 242 5.35 5.18 -6.80
N VAL A 243 4.52 4.58 -7.66
CA VAL A 243 4.83 4.46 -9.09
C VAL A 243 4.82 5.82 -9.80
N PRO A 244 3.77 6.66 -9.69
CA PRO A 244 3.79 8.03 -10.19
C PRO A 244 4.97 8.86 -9.68
N GLU A 245 5.33 8.72 -8.40
CA GLU A 245 6.49 9.40 -7.82
C GLU A 245 7.80 9.02 -8.52
N ILE A 246 8.06 7.72 -8.66
CA ILE A 246 9.28 7.21 -9.27
C ILE A 246 9.38 7.72 -10.72
N VAL A 247 8.33 7.58 -11.52
CA VAL A 247 8.37 8.01 -12.92
C VAL A 247 8.51 9.53 -13.05
N ALA A 248 7.88 10.32 -12.18
CA ALA A 248 8.06 11.77 -12.14
C ALA A 248 9.50 12.16 -11.78
N HIS A 249 10.09 11.51 -10.77
CA HIS A 249 11.46 11.76 -10.32
C HIS A 249 12.49 11.52 -11.44
N TYR A 250 12.36 10.39 -12.14
CA TYR A 250 13.25 10.03 -13.24
C TYR A 250 12.82 10.61 -14.61
N LYS A 251 11.78 11.47 -14.63
CA LYS A 251 11.28 12.18 -15.82
C LYS A 251 10.77 11.26 -16.94
N TYR A 252 10.12 10.16 -16.56
CA TYR A 252 9.39 9.28 -17.47
C TYR A 252 7.93 9.75 -17.63
N PRO A 253 7.24 9.30 -18.69
CA PRO A 253 5.80 9.52 -18.84
C PRO A 253 5.00 9.00 -17.65
N ARG A 254 3.78 9.53 -17.49
CA ARG A 254 2.87 9.12 -16.41
C ARG A 254 2.62 7.61 -16.46
N GLN A 255 2.70 7.00 -15.29
CA GLN A 255 2.44 5.58 -15.06
C GLN A 255 1.62 5.45 -13.76
N THR A 256 0.42 4.92 -13.89
CA THR A 256 -0.59 4.79 -12.84
C THR A 256 -0.97 3.32 -12.77
N PRO A 257 -0.50 2.57 -11.75
CA PRO A 257 -0.82 1.16 -11.63
C PRO A 257 -2.31 0.97 -11.34
N ASP A 258 -2.85 -0.14 -11.83
CA ASP A 258 -4.25 -0.50 -11.66
C ASP A 258 -4.38 -1.79 -10.86
N ILE A 259 -5.28 -1.80 -9.88
CA ILE A 259 -5.57 -2.99 -9.09
C ILE A 259 -7.05 -3.26 -9.15
N THR A 260 -7.38 -4.37 -9.79
CA THR A 260 -8.74 -4.85 -9.89
C THR A 260 -8.91 -6.10 -9.05
N GLN A 261 -9.89 -6.04 -8.15
CA GLN A 261 -10.20 -7.12 -7.22
C GLN A 261 -11.71 -7.12 -6.89
N PRO A 262 -12.28 -8.27 -6.48
CA PRO A 262 -13.57 -8.28 -5.81
C PRO A 262 -13.53 -7.47 -4.51
N VAL A 263 -14.61 -6.75 -4.19
CA VAL A 263 -14.72 -5.92 -2.98
C VAL A 263 -14.43 -6.73 -1.70
N THR A 264 -14.84 -8.00 -1.68
CA THR A 264 -14.61 -8.93 -0.57
C THR A 264 -13.12 -9.22 -0.30
N LYS A 265 -12.26 -9.09 -1.31
CA LYS A 265 -10.82 -9.39 -1.22
C LYS A 265 -9.94 -8.17 -0.94
N SER A 266 -10.53 -6.99 -0.79
CA SER A 266 -9.80 -5.74 -0.52
C SER A 266 -8.90 -5.79 0.71
N HIS A 267 -9.33 -6.47 1.77
CA HIS A 267 -8.56 -6.66 3.01
C HIS A 267 -7.88 -8.03 3.09
N LEU A 268 -7.76 -8.76 1.99
CA LEU A 268 -7.02 -10.02 1.98
C LEU A 268 -5.57 -9.75 2.39
N ILE A 269 -5.10 -10.47 3.40
CA ILE A 269 -3.70 -10.45 3.84
C ILE A 269 -2.84 -11.16 2.78
N LEU A 270 -1.92 -10.39 2.20
CA LEU A 270 -0.90 -10.83 1.26
C LEU A 270 0.38 -11.27 1.98
N ILE A 271 0.77 -10.55 3.03
CA ILE A 271 2.03 -10.76 3.77
C ILE A 271 1.74 -10.83 5.28
N PRO A 272 1.47 -12.02 5.84
CA PRO A 272 1.04 -12.19 7.23
C PRO A 272 1.98 -11.57 8.27
N LYS A 273 3.30 -11.60 8.03
CA LYS A 273 4.29 -11.03 8.96
C LYS A 273 4.15 -9.52 9.19
N TYR A 274 3.46 -8.80 8.31
CA TYR A 274 3.21 -7.36 8.45
C TYR A 274 1.76 -7.04 8.84
N ALA A 275 0.91 -8.06 9.00
CA ALA A 275 -0.50 -7.89 9.31
C ALA A 275 -0.67 -7.44 10.76
N THR A 276 -1.46 -6.39 10.95
CA THR A 276 -1.87 -5.92 12.28
C THR A 276 -3.14 -6.65 12.74
N LEU A 277 -3.48 -6.54 14.03
CA LEU A 277 -4.76 -7.03 14.54
C LEU A 277 -5.96 -6.36 13.83
N GLU A 278 -5.80 -5.11 13.40
CA GLU A 278 -6.82 -4.38 12.64
C GLU A 278 -6.99 -4.97 11.23
N ASP A 279 -5.88 -5.31 10.56
CA ASP A 279 -5.92 -5.96 9.23
C ASP A 279 -6.67 -7.30 9.31
N ILE A 280 -6.37 -8.11 10.33
CA ILE A 280 -7.02 -9.41 10.56
C ILE A 280 -8.52 -9.21 10.83
N ALA A 281 -8.89 -8.24 11.68
CA ALA A 281 -10.29 -7.94 11.98
C ALA A 281 -11.05 -7.47 10.72
N LYS A 282 -10.46 -6.59 9.90
CA LYS A 282 -11.07 -6.10 8.66
C LYS A 282 -11.26 -7.20 7.63
N GLN A 283 -10.31 -8.12 7.50
CA GLN A 283 -10.46 -9.30 6.64
C GLN A 283 -11.64 -10.17 7.09
N GLN A 284 -11.74 -10.48 8.39
CA GLN A 284 -12.84 -11.30 8.93
C GLN A 284 -14.21 -10.64 8.72
N ILE A 285 -14.32 -9.33 8.91
CA ILE A 285 -15.57 -8.58 8.66
C ILE A 285 -16.03 -8.71 7.20
N ASN A 286 -15.09 -8.74 6.24
CA ASN A 286 -15.41 -8.86 4.81
C ASN A 286 -15.81 -10.29 4.38
N THR A 287 -15.55 -11.30 5.22
CA THR A 287 -16.03 -12.68 4.99
C THR A 287 -17.47 -12.92 5.47
N VAL A 288 -18.06 -11.96 6.20
CA VAL A 288 -19.43 -12.05 6.72
C VAL A 288 -20.43 -11.54 5.67
N PRO A 289 -21.55 -12.25 5.40
CA PRO A 289 -22.58 -11.81 4.46
C PRO A 289 -23.15 -10.43 4.78
N ALA A 290 -23.43 -9.63 3.75
CA ALA A 290 -23.88 -8.24 3.87
C ALA A 290 -25.17 -8.07 4.71
N GLU A 291 -26.05 -9.07 4.69
CA GLU A 291 -27.30 -9.12 5.47
C GLU A 291 -27.05 -9.22 6.99
N VAL A 292 -25.94 -9.84 7.40
CA VAL A 292 -25.50 -9.92 8.80
C VAL A 292 -24.74 -8.65 9.19
N LYS A 293 -23.98 -8.07 8.24
CA LYS A 293 -23.25 -6.79 8.42
C LYS A 293 -24.19 -5.61 8.72
N GLN A 294 -25.43 -5.65 8.23
CA GLN A 294 -26.47 -4.65 8.51
C GLN A 294 -27.12 -4.80 9.91
N ASN A 295 -27.03 -6.00 10.51
CA ASN A 295 -27.63 -6.33 11.80
C ASN A 295 -26.62 -6.42 12.97
N LEU A 296 -25.32 -6.42 12.66
CA LEU A 296 -24.25 -6.38 13.66
C LEU A 296 -23.99 -4.92 14.07
N GLU A 297 -24.32 -4.60 15.31
CA GLU A 297 -23.88 -3.39 16.02
C GLU A 297 -22.35 -3.29 15.97
N LEU A 298 -21.86 -2.58 14.94
CA LEU A 298 -20.46 -2.51 14.50
C LEU A 298 -19.46 -1.95 15.53
N ALA A 299 -19.90 -1.63 16.75
CA ALA A 299 -19.09 -1.05 17.81
C ALA A 299 -18.89 -1.97 19.03
N GLU A 300 -19.78 -2.94 19.29
CA GLU A 300 -19.65 -3.82 20.47
C GLU A 300 -18.74 -5.03 20.24
N ALA A 301 -18.70 -5.57 19.02
CA ALA A 301 -17.82 -6.70 18.67
C ALA A 301 -16.32 -6.32 18.64
N LEU A 302 -15.98 -5.07 18.35
CA LEU A 302 -14.59 -4.58 18.39
C LEU A 302 -14.01 -4.57 19.82
N LYS A 303 -14.85 -4.43 20.87
CA LYS A 303 -14.43 -4.60 22.27
C LYS A 303 -14.22 -6.06 22.68
N LEU A 304 -14.83 -7.02 21.97
CA LEU A 304 -14.74 -8.44 22.26
C LEU A 304 -13.60 -9.13 21.48
N GLY A 305 -13.34 -8.72 20.23
CA GLY A 305 -12.26 -9.26 19.40
C GLY A 305 -10.85 -8.97 19.93
N VAL A 306 -10.63 -7.80 20.55
CA VAL A 306 -9.38 -7.47 21.24
C VAL A 306 -9.15 -8.39 22.46
N LYS A 307 -10.22 -8.87 23.11
CA LYS A 307 -10.13 -9.83 24.21
C LYS A 307 -9.87 -11.26 23.73
N VAL A 308 -10.40 -11.67 22.58
CA VAL A 308 -10.20 -13.04 22.05
C VAL A 308 -8.78 -13.22 21.49
N ALA A 309 -8.20 -12.21 20.85
CA ALA A 309 -6.79 -12.23 20.43
C ALA A 309 -5.82 -12.19 21.61
N ALA A 310 -6.19 -11.52 22.71
CA ALA A 310 -5.46 -11.58 23.97
C ALA A 310 -5.50 -12.99 24.60
N VAL A 311 -6.62 -13.72 24.50
CA VAL A 311 -6.76 -15.07 25.06
C VAL A 311 -5.90 -16.11 24.32
N HIS A 312 -5.72 -15.99 23.00
CA HIS A 312 -4.87 -16.94 22.25
C HIS A 312 -3.36 -16.71 22.48
N THR A 313 -2.96 -15.47 22.79
CA THR A 313 -1.54 -15.13 23.08
C THR A 313 -1.19 -15.36 24.55
N VAL A 314 -2.16 -15.30 25.47
CA VAL A 314 -1.96 -15.50 26.92
C VAL A 314 -1.97 -16.99 27.33
N MET A 315 -2.36 -17.92 26.44
CA MET A 315 -2.31 -19.37 26.72
C MET A 315 -0.94 -20.05 26.46
N GLN A 316 0.15 -19.29 26.34
CA GLN A 316 1.52 -19.85 26.28
C GLN A 316 2.52 -19.27 27.31
N THR A 317 2.06 -18.52 28.31
CA THR A 317 2.94 -18.12 29.43
C THR A 317 2.22 -18.19 30.79
N GLU A 318 2.08 -19.40 31.33
CA GLU A 318 1.81 -19.59 32.75
C GLU A 318 3.05 -19.23 33.60
N LYS A 319 3.11 -17.97 34.03
CA LYS A 319 3.65 -17.56 35.35
C LYS A 319 3.43 -16.07 35.52
N VAL A 320 3.03 -15.68 36.73
CA VAL A 320 2.82 -14.29 37.22
C VAL A 320 1.42 -13.72 37.01
N LEU A 321 0.41 -14.30 37.67
CA LEU A 321 -0.81 -13.56 38.09
C LEU A 321 -1.31 -14.09 39.44
N SER A 322 -0.56 -13.85 40.51
CA SER A 322 -0.98 -14.08 41.90
C SER A 322 -1.05 -12.81 42.74
N GLU A 323 -1.22 -11.62 42.16
CA GLU A 323 -1.11 -10.36 42.94
C GLU A 323 -2.17 -9.28 42.70
N LEU A 324 -3.24 -9.49 41.93
CA LEU A 324 -4.21 -8.40 41.69
C LEU A 324 -5.67 -8.83 41.75
N TRP A 325 -6.09 -9.45 42.84
CA TRP A 325 -7.52 -9.60 43.18
C TRP A 325 -7.75 -9.42 44.69
N VAL A 326 -7.93 -8.17 45.14
CA VAL A 326 -8.75 -7.84 46.31
C VAL A 326 -9.49 -6.53 46.03
N GLY A 327 -10.82 -6.59 46.05
CA GLY A 327 -11.67 -5.47 46.48
C GLY A 327 -12.55 -4.79 45.43
N SER A 328 -13.70 -5.40 45.13
CA SER A 328 -14.87 -4.69 44.58
C SER A 328 -15.62 -3.92 45.69
N GLY A 329 -16.21 -2.76 45.36
CA GLY A 329 -17.24 -2.14 46.21
C GLY A 329 -17.60 -0.68 45.90
N ASP A 330 -18.70 -0.51 45.15
CA ASP A 330 -19.78 0.49 45.30
C ASP A 330 -19.71 1.99 44.90
N ASN A 331 -20.78 2.36 44.15
CA ASN A 331 -21.58 3.60 44.14
C ASN A 331 -21.02 4.91 43.53
N LEU A 332 -21.37 5.15 42.26
CA LEU A 332 -21.44 6.48 41.66
C LEU A 332 -22.86 7.05 41.81
N ASN A 333 -23.01 8.06 42.66
CA ASN A 333 -24.24 8.80 42.85
C ASN A 333 -24.20 10.15 42.11
N HIS A 334 -25.32 10.46 41.47
CA HIS A 334 -25.67 11.67 40.74
C HIS A 334 -25.59 12.92 41.64
N LYS A 335 -24.56 13.78 41.51
CA LYS A 335 -24.57 15.19 41.97
C LYS A 335 -23.22 15.91 41.72
N THR A 336 -23.05 16.52 40.54
CA THR A 336 -22.40 17.84 40.37
C THR A 336 -22.54 18.33 38.93
N LEU A 337 -23.78 18.50 38.49
CA LEU A 337 -24.13 19.43 37.42
C LEU A 337 -24.79 20.62 38.11
N PHE A 338 -24.03 21.64 38.47
CA PHE A 338 -24.48 23.03 38.64
C PHE A 338 -23.29 23.91 39.02
N SER A 339 -22.81 24.70 38.05
CA SER A 339 -22.47 26.13 38.22
C SER A 339 -21.80 26.64 36.92
N LEU A 340 -22.63 26.89 35.91
CA LEU A 340 -22.33 27.82 34.83
C LEU A 340 -23.30 28.99 34.99
N ASN A 341 -22.80 30.13 35.47
CA ASN A 341 -22.99 31.46 34.86
C ASN A 341 -22.58 32.60 35.80
N ALA A 342 -22.07 33.65 35.15
CA ALA A 342 -21.78 35.00 35.62
C ALA A 342 -20.38 35.26 36.19
N ILE A 343 -19.55 35.94 35.38
CA ILE A 343 -19.03 37.31 35.57
C ILE A 343 -18.40 37.67 34.22
N ALA A 344 -19.13 38.36 33.32
CA ALA A 344 -19.08 39.81 33.11
C ALA A 344 -17.67 40.31 32.73
N SER A 345 -17.51 40.72 31.47
CA SER A 345 -16.33 41.40 30.94
C SER A 345 -15.91 42.59 31.80
N PRO A 346 -14.59 42.83 31.88
CA PRO A 346 -14.08 44.13 31.50
C PRO A 346 -13.03 43.99 30.38
N HIS A 347 -13.03 44.99 29.51
CA HIS A 347 -12.04 45.21 28.45
C HIS A 347 -10.61 44.88 28.90
N ILE A 348 -9.99 43.88 28.27
CA ILE A 348 -8.55 43.65 28.32
C ILE A 348 -7.99 44.04 26.96
N SER A 349 -7.04 44.97 26.98
CA SER A 349 -6.34 45.51 25.83
C SER A 349 -5.71 44.43 24.97
N GLU A 350 -5.88 44.58 23.66
CA GLU A 350 -5.41 43.76 22.55
C GLU A 350 -3.87 43.70 22.47
N THR A 351 -3.26 42.96 23.38
CA THR A 351 -1.92 42.38 23.21
C THR A 351 -2.05 40.90 23.53
N ALA A 352 -2.52 40.14 22.53
CA ALA A 352 -2.73 38.70 22.65
C ALA A 352 -1.40 38.00 22.93
N ILE A 353 -1.19 37.57 24.17
CA ILE A 353 -0.08 36.69 24.55
C ILE A 353 -0.24 35.40 23.74
N ASP A 354 0.71 35.12 22.86
CA ASP A 354 0.77 33.84 22.17
C ASP A 354 1.10 32.74 23.19
N TYR A 355 0.18 31.78 23.34
CA TYR A 355 0.39 30.60 24.19
C TYR A 355 1.30 29.62 23.43
N LEU A 356 2.62 29.79 23.58
CA LEU A 356 3.65 28.95 22.96
C LEU A 356 3.95 27.71 23.83
N SER A 357 2.93 26.94 24.17
CA SER A 357 3.07 25.72 24.97
C SER A 357 3.76 24.59 24.20
N SER A 358 4.49 23.73 24.90
CA SER A 358 5.12 22.54 24.32
C SER A 358 5.20 21.43 25.37
N GLU A 359 4.84 20.20 25.00
CA GLU A 359 5.05 19.03 25.86
C GLU A 359 6.53 18.61 25.91
N ARG A 360 7.31 19.04 24.92
CA ARG A 360 8.73 18.70 24.75
C ARG A 360 9.68 19.88 25.00
N GLY A 361 9.16 21.01 25.50
CA GLY A 361 9.96 22.22 25.77
C GLY A 361 10.55 22.85 24.51
N VAL A 362 9.87 22.70 23.36
CA VAL A 362 10.26 23.30 22.08
C VAL A 362 9.84 24.77 22.05
N ASP A 363 10.75 25.62 21.58
CA ASP A 363 10.51 27.05 21.42
C ASP A 363 9.93 27.38 20.04
N TYR A 364 8.72 27.94 20.04
CA TYR A 364 7.97 28.33 18.83
C TYR A 364 8.07 29.82 18.49
N THR A 365 8.85 30.62 19.23
CA THR A 365 8.97 32.08 19.02
C THR A 365 9.44 32.44 17.62
N HIS A 366 10.42 31.69 17.08
CA HIS A 366 10.92 31.95 15.73
C HIS A 366 9.86 31.69 14.66
N LEU A 367 9.06 30.61 14.80
CA LEU A 367 7.95 30.32 13.90
C LEU A 367 6.89 31.43 13.96
N ARG A 368 6.52 31.88 15.17
CA ARG A 368 5.60 33.00 15.38
C ARG A 368 6.07 34.26 14.63
N ASP A 369 7.33 34.63 14.75
CA ASP A 369 7.87 35.86 14.15
C ASP A 369 7.91 35.78 12.61
N LEU A 370 8.24 34.60 12.06
CA LEU A 370 8.20 34.35 10.61
C LEU A 370 6.77 34.44 10.06
N LEU A 371 5.79 33.89 10.79
CA LEU A 371 4.38 33.96 10.42
C LEU A 371 3.83 35.39 10.54
N ALA A 372 4.17 36.11 11.60
CA ALA A 372 3.77 37.50 11.82
C ALA A 372 4.30 38.44 10.74
N SER A 373 5.49 38.16 10.19
CA SER A 373 6.09 38.90 9.09
C SER A 373 5.60 38.47 7.70
N GLY A 374 4.71 37.46 7.61
CA GLY A 374 4.22 36.92 6.35
C GLY A 374 5.28 36.19 5.52
N ASN A 375 6.38 35.76 6.15
CA ASN A 375 7.45 35.03 5.47
C ASN A 375 7.09 33.53 5.36
N TRP A 376 6.10 33.22 4.54
CA TRP A 376 5.47 31.89 4.45
C TRP A 376 6.47 30.77 4.13
N ARG A 377 7.45 31.02 3.27
CA ARG A 377 8.45 30.01 2.88
C ARG A 377 9.33 29.59 4.05
N GLU A 378 9.86 30.57 4.79
CA GLU A 378 10.73 30.28 5.92
C GLU A 378 9.93 29.75 7.12
N ALA A 379 8.70 30.26 7.34
CA ALA A 379 7.79 29.72 8.36
C ALA A 379 7.47 28.23 8.13
N ASP A 380 7.28 27.85 6.87
CA ASP A 380 6.98 26.48 6.48
C ASP A 380 8.17 25.53 6.68
N ARG A 381 9.39 25.99 6.34
CA ARG A 381 10.63 25.27 6.66
C ARG A 381 10.88 25.12 8.15
N GLU A 382 10.65 26.19 8.92
CA GLU A 382 10.80 26.15 10.37
C GLU A 382 9.78 25.20 11.01
N THR A 383 8.55 25.15 10.47
CA THR A 383 7.51 24.21 10.90
C THR A 383 8.00 22.76 10.80
N LEU A 384 8.57 22.36 9.65
CA LEU A 384 9.14 21.01 9.48
C LEU A 384 10.25 20.74 10.50
N LYS A 385 11.19 21.68 10.66
CA LYS A 385 12.32 21.54 11.59
C LYS A 385 11.85 21.36 13.03
N LEU A 386 10.82 22.09 13.45
CA LEU A 386 10.21 21.97 14.77
C LEU A 386 9.51 20.62 14.93
N MET A 387 8.72 20.18 13.94
CA MET A 387 8.08 18.86 14.00
C MET A 387 9.09 17.71 14.10
N LEU A 388 10.20 17.77 13.35
CA LEU A 388 11.29 16.80 13.47
C LEU A 388 11.95 16.83 14.84
N LYS A 389 12.09 18.00 15.45
CA LYS A 389 12.64 18.16 16.81
C LYS A 389 11.70 17.55 17.86
N VAL A 390 10.40 17.83 17.77
CA VAL A 390 9.36 17.28 18.65
C VAL A 390 9.33 15.76 18.59
N ALA A 391 9.45 15.19 17.38
CA ALA A 391 9.46 13.74 17.16
C ALA A 391 10.81 13.07 17.45
N ALA A 392 11.85 13.81 17.88
CA ALA A 392 13.22 13.31 18.05
C ALA A 392 13.83 12.67 16.78
N ARG A 393 13.52 13.25 15.60
CA ARG A 393 13.91 12.74 14.28
C ARG A 393 14.71 13.73 13.43
N THR A 394 15.36 14.71 14.05
CA THR A 394 16.17 15.72 13.35
C THR A 394 17.26 15.10 12.47
N GLN A 395 17.91 14.01 12.92
CA GLN A 395 18.94 13.31 12.13
C GLN A 395 18.34 12.53 10.95
N ALA A 396 17.12 11.99 11.11
CA ALA A 396 16.42 11.29 10.04
C ALA A 396 15.97 12.26 8.94
N GLY A 397 15.56 13.48 9.31
CA GLY A 397 15.11 14.49 8.35
C GLY A 397 13.67 14.31 7.86
N TRP A 398 12.97 13.28 8.33
CA TRP A 398 11.59 12.94 7.96
C TRP A 398 10.83 12.30 9.13
N LEU A 399 9.50 12.38 9.12
CA LEU A 399 8.61 11.79 10.14
C LEU A 399 8.04 10.44 9.69
N ASN A 400 8.15 9.39 10.51
CA ASN A 400 7.52 8.09 10.23
C ASN A 400 6.11 7.96 10.83
N ILE A 401 5.34 6.92 10.47
CA ILE A 401 3.92 6.74 10.88
C ILE A 401 3.85 6.68 12.41
N GLU A 402 4.75 5.90 13.00
CA GLU A 402 4.87 5.76 14.45
C GLU A 402 5.09 7.11 15.14
N SER A 403 5.95 7.96 14.60
CA SER A 403 6.23 9.30 15.15
C SER A 403 5.06 10.25 15.02
N ILE A 404 4.24 10.11 13.97
CA ILE A 404 3.03 10.90 13.77
C ILE A 404 1.94 10.43 14.74
N ASN A 405 1.77 9.11 14.88
CA ASN A 405 0.84 8.49 15.82
C ASN A 405 1.21 8.75 17.29
N ASN A 406 2.48 9.11 17.57
CA ASN A 406 2.95 9.50 18.90
C ASN A 406 3.31 11.00 19.04
N PHE A 407 3.03 11.81 18.01
CA PHE A 407 3.30 13.24 18.01
C PHE A 407 2.52 13.99 19.10
N PRO A 408 3.15 14.75 20.01
CA PRO A 408 2.44 15.45 21.10
C PRO A 408 1.33 16.39 20.62
N GLU A 409 0.17 16.33 21.28
CA GLU A 409 -1.04 17.04 20.84
C GLU A 409 -0.92 18.55 21.10
N ILE A 410 -0.27 18.97 22.20
CA ILE A 410 -0.05 20.39 22.51
C ILE A 410 0.84 21.01 21.45
N ASP A 411 1.93 20.33 21.08
CA ASP A 411 2.87 20.82 20.06
C ASP A 411 2.19 20.96 18.68
N LEU A 412 1.36 19.98 18.29
CA LEU A 412 0.58 20.05 17.05
C LEU A 412 -0.44 21.21 17.08
N CYS A 413 -1.16 21.38 18.19
CA CYS A 413 -2.11 22.47 18.39
C CYS A 413 -1.41 23.83 18.34
N THR A 414 -0.25 23.98 18.97
CA THR A 414 0.51 25.25 18.97
C THR A 414 0.97 25.62 17.57
N ILE A 415 1.48 24.67 16.78
CA ILE A 415 1.84 24.91 15.37
C ILE A 415 0.60 25.34 14.58
N ASP A 416 -0.51 24.60 14.69
CA ASP A 416 -1.74 24.90 13.95
C ASP A 416 -2.31 26.28 14.29
N GLN A 417 -2.39 26.63 15.58
CA GLN A 417 -2.91 27.92 16.04
C GLN A 417 -2.09 29.10 15.54
N LEU A 418 -0.76 28.97 15.49
CA LEU A 418 0.10 30.01 14.94
C LEU A 418 -0.19 30.22 13.45
N TRP A 419 -0.27 29.13 12.67
CA TRP A 419 -0.60 29.21 11.25
C TRP A 419 -1.98 29.83 11.01
N VAL A 420 -3.00 29.39 11.76
CA VAL A 420 -4.37 29.90 11.66
C VAL A 420 -4.43 31.39 12.02
N LYS A 421 -3.80 31.80 13.12
CA LYS A 421 -3.83 33.19 13.60
C LYS A 421 -3.21 34.15 12.60
N TYR A 422 -1.97 33.90 12.18
CA TYR A 422 -1.22 34.85 11.36
C TYR A 422 -1.60 34.80 9.87
N SER A 423 -2.24 33.71 9.42
CA SER A 423 -2.81 33.63 8.07
C SER A 423 -4.24 34.15 7.96
N HIS A 424 -4.83 34.64 9.05
CA HIS A 424 -6.25 35.04 9.13
C HIS A 424 -7.19 33.89 8.75
N GLY A 425 -6.92 32.69 9.28
CA GLY A 425 -7.72 31.49 9.08
C GLY A 425 -7.54 30.79 7.73
N ARG A 426 -6.53 31.15 6.95
CA ARG A 426 -6.32 30.61 5.59
C ARG A 426 -5.44 29.37 5.55
N PHE A 427 -4.50 29.25 6.48
CA PHE A 427 -3.48 28.20 6.53
C PHE A 427 -3.49 27.55 7.92
N GLY A 428 -3.07 26.30 7.98
CA GLY A 428 -3.13 25.47 9.17
C GLY A 428 -3.48 24.03 8.83
N PHE A 429 -3.04 23.08 9.65
CA PHE A 429 -3.41 21.68 9.53
C PHE A 429 -4.91 21.46 9.78
N SER A 430 -5.55 22.25 10.65
CA SER A 430 -7.01 22.19 10.85
C SER A 430 -7.78 22.70 9.63
N VAL A 431 -7.24 23.71 8.94
CA VAL A 431 -7.79 24.22 7.67
C VAL A 431 -7.66 23.16 6.58
N GLN A 432 -6.49 22.55 6.45
CA GLN A 432 -6.27 21.43 5.53
C GLN A 432 -7.22 20.27 5.83
N LYS A 433 -7.38 19.88 7.11
CA LYS A 433 -8.31 18.81 7.52
C LYS A 433 -9.74 19.10 7.07
N ARG A 434 -10.23 20.33 7.27
CA ARG A 434 -11.58 20.71 6.84
C ARG A 434 -11.74 20.59 5.32
N ILE A 435 -10.71 20.96 4.55
CA ILE A 435 -10.73 20.82 3.09
C ILE A 435 -10.71 19.35 2.68
N TRP A 436 -9.89 18.53 3.34
CA TRP A 436 -9.83 17.09 3.14
C TRP A 436 -11.20 16.43 3.34
N GLU A 437 -11.83 16.69 4.49
CA GLU A 437 -13.18 16.19 4.78
C GLU A 437 -14.21 16.70 3.75
N SER A 438 -14.07 17.94 3.27
CA SER A 438 -14.99 18.53 2.29
C SER A 438 -14.92 17.91 0.89
N VAL A 439 -13.80 17.29 0.52
CA VAL A 439 -13.66 16.55 -0.75
C VAL A 439 -13.99 15.07 -0.61
N GLY A 440 -14.55 14.66 0.54
CA GLY A 440 -14.87 13.26 0.84
C GLY A 440 -13.70 12.47 1.42
N GLY A 441 -12.66 13.16 1.88
CA GLY A 441 -11.49 12.56 2.50
C GLY A 441 -11.79 11.95 3.86
N ASP A 442 -11.39 10.69 4.03
CA ASP A 442 -11.36 9.98 5.31
C ASP A 442 -10.05 9.16 5.42
N PHE A 443 -9.98 8.18 6.33
CA PHE A 443 -8.79 7.32 6.45
C PHE A 443 -8.60 6.37 5.24
N ASP A 444 -9.67 6.12 4.49
CA ASP A 444 -9.77 5.14 3.42
C ASP A 444 -9.85 5.78 2.01
N ALA A 445 -9.75 7.10 1.92
CA ALA A 445 -9.86 7.87 0.70
C ALA A 445 -8.91 7.37 -0.40
N ASP A 446 -9.40 7.40 -1.64
CA ASP A 446 -8.66 6.97 -2.81
C ASP A 446 -7.74 8.09 -3.35
N TYR A 447 -6.96 7.76 -4.38
CA TYR A 447 -6.06 8.71 -5.02
C TYR A 447 -6.80 9.86 -5.70
N GLU A 448 -8.04 9.66 -6.15
CA GLU A 448 -8.84 10.69 -6.80
C GLU A 448 -9.28 11.76 -5.78
N THR A 449 -9.73 11.33 -4.59
CA THR A 449 -10.00 12.23 -3.46
C THR A 449 -8.75 13.03 -3.07
N TRP A 450 -7.57 12.41 -3.08
CA TRP A 450 -6.29 13.11 -2.84
C TRP A 450 -5.93 14.10 -3.95
N CYS A 451 -6.18 13.76 -5.22
CA CYS A 451 -6.02 14.68 -6.34
C CYS A 451 -6.92 15.92 -6.17
N GLN A 452 -8.19 15.72 -5.83
CA GLN A 452 -9.14 16.80 -5.58
C GLN A 452 -8.70 17.70 -4.41
N PHE A 453 -8.18 17.10 -3.34
CA PHE A 453 -7.58 17.83 -2.23
C PHE A 453 -6.39 18.67 -2.70
N GLY A 454 -5.45 18.06 -3.42
CA GLY A 454 -4.27 18.72 -3.97
C GLY A 454 -4.60 19.87 -4.91
N ASP A 455 -5.60 19.71 -5.77
CA ASP A 455 -6.11 20.77 -6.65
C ASP A 455 -6.73 21.92 -5.83
N ARG A 456 -7.45 21.59 -4.75
CA ARG A 456 -8.14 22.57 -3.90
C ARG A 456 -7.17 23.45 -3.11
N ILE A 457 -6.10 22.87 -2.59
CA ILE A 457 -5.09 23.59 -1.81
C ILE A 457 -3.92 24.10 -2.67
N GLY A 458 -3.92 23.84 -3.98
CA GLY A 458 -2.92 24.35 -4.93
C GLY A 458 -1.59 23.60 -4.95
N TRP A 459 -1.59 22.34 -4.53
CA TRP A 459 -0.44 21.43 -4.60
C TRP A 459 -0.38 20.66 -5.92
N ARG A 460 -1.46 20.68 -6.68
CA ARG A 460 -1.57 20.06 -8.00
C ARG A 460 -2.08 21.09 -9.01
N ARG A 461 -1.55 21.04 -10.23
CA ARG A 461 -1.91 21.96 -11.33
C ARG A 461 -1.79 21.25 -12.67
N HIS A 462 -2.83 21.33 -13.49
CA HIS A 462 -2.93 20.63 -14.78
C HIS A 462 -2.58 19.14 -14.64
N ASP A 463 -3.20 18.48 -13.67
CA ASP A 463 -2.99 17.08 -13.32
C ASP A 463 -1.61 16.68 -12.78
N ASN A 464 -0.69 17.63 -12.63
CA ASN A 464 0.67 17.39 -12.14
C ASN A 464 0.84 17.90 -10.72
N TRP A 465 1.41 17.06 -9.85
CA TRP A 465 1.83 17.47 -8.52
C TRP A 465 3.02 18.42 -8.60
N LEU A 466 2.94 19.52 -7.87
CA LEU A 466 3.99 20.52 -7.85
C LEU A 466 5.14 20.07 -6.94
N PHE A 467 6.36 20.39 -7.35
CA PHE A 467 7.51 20.37 -6.45
C PHE A 467 7.34 21.48 -5.42
N TYR A 468 7.92 21.29 -4.24
CA TYR A 468 7.88 22.33 -3.21
C TYR A 468 8.52 23.64 -3.64
N SER A 469 9.56 23.56 -4.49
CA SER A 469 10.18 24.74 -5.12
C SER A 469 9.19 25.55 -5.96
N ASP A 470 8.16 24.89 -6.47
CA ASP A 470 7.20 25.43 -7.44
C ASP A 470 5.89 25.88 -6.78
N LEU A 471 5.79 25.75 -5.45
CA LEU A 471 4.63 26.21 -4.69
C LEU A 471 4.54 27.74 -4.64
N ASN A 472 3.31 28.21 -4.48
CA ASN A 472 3.01 29.64 -4.40
C ASN A 472 3.21 30.11 -2.94
N PHE A 473 4.36 30.72 -2.65
CA PHE A 473 4.65 31.30 -1.32
C PHE A 473 4.16 32.74 -1.14
N SER A 474 3.29 33.23 -2.02
CA SER A 474 2.70 34.57 -1.89
C SER A 474 1.40 34.54 -1.08
N SER A 475 0.91 35.72 -0.69
CA SER A 475 -0.41 35.88 -0.06
C SER A 475 -1.59 35.46 -0.96
N THR A 476 -1.36 35.16 -2.25
CA THR A 476 -2.40 34.66 -3.17
C THR A 476 -2.53 33.13 -3.18
N ALA A 477 -1.74 32.42 -2.38
CA ALA A 477 -1.82 30.96 -2.29
C ALA A 477 -3.23 30.47 -1.89
N PRO A 478 -3.73 29.34 -2.41
CA PRO A 478 -5.06 28.84 -2.07
C PRO A 478 -5.23 28.55 -0.57
N VAL A 479 -6.47 28.53 -0.08
CA VAL A 479 -6.76 28.17 1.31
C VAL A 479 -6.28 26.73 1.57
N GLY A 480 -5.62 26.49 2.70
CA GLY A 480 -5.01 25.20 3.05
C GLY A 480 -3.65 24.92 2.43
N HIS A 481 -3.07 25.84 1.65
CA HIS A 481 -1.79 25.61 0.96
C HIS A 481 -0.60 25.32 1.91
N PHE A 482 -0.67 25.83 3.15
CA PHE A 482 0.35 25.63 4.18
C PHE A 482 -0.28 25.11 5.48
N PRO A 483 0.47 24.34 6.30
CA PRO A 483 1.88 23.95 6.11
C PRO A 483 2.06 22.86 5.03
N ALA A 484 3.08 23.02 4.17
CA ALA A 484 3.42 22.09 3.10
C ALA A 484 4.67 21.27 3.45
N ALA A 485 5.75 21.85 3.96
CA ALA A 485 7.00 21.12 4.21
C ALA A 485 6.90 20.05 5.30
N GLY A 486 6.06 20.28 6.32
CA GLY A 486 5.69 19.27 7.30
C GLY A 486 4.92 18.10 6.69
N SER A 487 4.21 18.34 5.58
CA SER A 487 3.46 17.33 4.83
C SER A 487 4.35 16.61 3.80
N VAL A 488 5.27 17.31 3.12
CA VAL A 488 6.14 16.73 2.08
C VAL A 488 7.19 15.77 2.64
N ASN A 489 7.70 16.00 3.85
CA ASN A 489 8.76 15.17 4.46
C ASN A 489 8.20 14.16 5.49
N LEU A 490 6.93 13.79 5.33
CA LEU A 490 6.40 12.56 5.92
C LEU A 490 7.01 11.38 5.13
N LEU A 491 7.42 10.32 5.82
CA LEU A 491 7.76 8.95 5.37
C LEU A 491 8.81 8.68 4.28
N THR A 492 9.76 9.57 3.93
CA THR A 492 10.81 9.22 2.94
C THR A 492 12.24 9.61 3.35
N VAL A 493 13.20 8.75 2.98
CA VAL A 493 14.66 8.92 3.20
C VAL A 493 15.30 9.87 2.16
N TRP A 494 14.58 10.23 1.09
CA TRP A 494 15.14 10.94 -0.07
C TRP A 494 14.67 12.41 -0.14
N GLN A 495 15.63 13.33 -0.07
CA GLN A 495 15.44 14.78 -0.16
C GLN A 495 15.08 15.19 -1.61
N GLY A 496 13.79 15.32 -1.98
CA GLY A 496 13.40 15.56 -3.39
C GLY A 496 11.91 15.69 -3.78
N TRP A 497 11.08 16.25 -2.92
CA TRP A 497 9.80 17.00 -3.09
C TRP A 497 8.80 16.74 -4.25
N ALA A 498 7.64 16.15 -3.94
CA ALA A 498 6.34 16.54 -4.50
C ALA A 498 5.32 16.59 -3.35
N VAL A 499 4.39 17.54 -3.32
CA VAL A 499 3.43 17.66 -2.19
C VAL A 499 2.30 16.61 -2.23
N GLY A 500 2.40 15.65 -3.16
CA GLY A 500 1.40 14.64 -3.45
C GLY A 500 1.76 13.20 -3.07
N LEU A 501 2.88 12.96 -2.39
CA LEU A 501 3.35 11.61 -2.09
C LEU A 501 2.41 10.87 -1.09
N PHE A 502 2.35 9.54 -1.17
CA PHE A 502 1.55 8.71 -0.23
C PHE A 502 1.90 8.97 1.21
N SER A 503 3.17 9.24 1.45
CA SER A 503 3.67 9.59 2.75
C SER A 503 3.03 10.87 3.30
N CYS A 504 2.81 11.85 2.41
CA CYS A 504 2.09 13.07 2.70
C CYS A 504 0.65 12.73 3.06
N LEU A 505 -0.05 11.85 2.31
CA LEU A 505 -1.43 11.46 2.60
C LEU A 505 -1.56 10.65 3.91
N VAL A 506 -0.80 9.57 4.10
CA VAL A 506 -0.90 8.75 5.32
C VAL A 506 -0.51 9.55 6.54
N GLY A 507 0.59 10.31 6.43
CA GLY A 507 1.01 11.15 7.54
C GLY A 507 0.06 12.33 7.76
N PHE A 508 -0.55 12.90 6.71
CA PHE A 508 -1.56 13.94 6.82
C PHE A 508 -2.87 13.41 7.41
N SER A 509 -3.38 12.26 6.98
CA SER A 509 -4.58 11.63 7.53
C SER A 509 -4.37 11.21 8.99
N ALA A 510 -3.19 10.70 9.33
CA ALA A 510 -2.80 10.42 10.71
C ALA A 510 -2.66 11.71 11.54
N LEU A 511 -2.12 12.79 10.97
CA LEU A 511 -2.02 14.08 11.64
C LEU A 511 -3.39 14.75 11.82
N ALA A 512 -4.23 14.68 10.80
CA ALA A 512 -5.58 15.22 10.77
C ALA A 512 -6.50 14.49 11.74
N SER A 513 -6.39 13.16 11.87
CA SER A 513 -7.19 12.41 12.85
C SER A 513 -6.92 12.84 14.30
N ARG A 514 -5.72 13.34 14.57
CA ARG A 514 -5.30 13.85 15.89
C ARG A 514 -5.74 15.27 16.20
N LEU A 515 -6.09 16.06 15.19
CA LEU A 515 -6.70 17.38 15.39
C LEU A 515 -8.16 17.17 15.83
N GLY A 516 -8.38 17.01 17.13
CA GLY A 516 -9.70 16.75 17.72
C GLY A 516 -10.72 17.89 17.51
N LYS A 517 -12.00 17.63 17.82
CA LYS A 517 -13.14 18.56 17.68
C LYS A 517 -13.05 19.86 18.49
N SER A 518 -12.01 20.03 19.31
CA SER A 518 -11.83 21.12 20.27
C SER A 518 -11.16 22.37 19.69
N SER A 519 -10.79 22.37 18.41
CA SER A 519 -10.11 23.49 17.73
C SER A 519 -11.04 24.32 16.81
N LEU A 520 -12.36 24.25 17.03
CA LEU A 520 -13.37 25.04 16.30
C LEU A 520 -13.88 26.22 17.12
#